data_AF-A0A920JMC9-F1
#
_entry.id   AF-A0A920JMC9-F1
#
_cell.length_a   1.000
_cell.length_b   1.000
_cell.length_c   1.000
_cell.angle_alpha   90.00
_cell.angle_beta   90.00
_cell.angle_gamma   90.00
#
_symmetry.space_group_name_H-M   'P 1'
#
loop_
_entity.id
_entity.type
_entity.pdbx_description
1 polymer ?
#
loop_
_entity_poly.entity_id
_entity_poly.type
_entity_poly.pdbx_seq_one_letter_code
_entity_poly.pdbx_strand_id
1 'polypeptide(L)' 'MSFLQRRRYAVVDSRKNVEGDAIRRRRECSACNTRFTTYEKSEIELIVKKRNGNFEEFQYEKLFSGVENAFGGQELRKKN' A
#
# COMPACT_ATOMS: atom_id res chain seq x y z
N MET A 1 13.09 -20.05 -6.11
CA MET A 1 11.92 -19.16 -6.12
C MET A 1 11.83 -18.45 -7.47
N SER A 2 11.21 -19.09 -8.45
CA SER A 2 10.91 -18.51 -9.76
C SER A 2 9.65 -19.21 -10.27
N PHE A 3 8.49 -18.58 -10.06
CA PHE A 3 7.19 -19.09 -10.54
C PHE A 3 6.53 -18.05 -11.47
N LEU A 4 7.34 -17.43 -12.31
CA LEU A 4 6.88 -16.50 -13.34
C LEU A 4 7.20 -17.05 -14.73
N GLN A 5 6.43 -18.04 -15.17
CA GLN A 5 6.22 -18.22 -16.60
C GLN A 5 4.84 -18.80 -16.90
N ARG A 6 3.91 -17.89 -17.22
CA ARG A 6 2.70 -18.11 -18.04
C ARG A 6 1.87 -19.37 -17.73
N ARG A 7 1.27 -19.44 -16.55
CA ARG A 7 0.08 -20.29 -16.33
C ARG A 7 -1.07 -19.37 -15.94
N ARG A 8 -2.22 -19.51 -16.62
CA ARG A 8 -3.45 -18.82 -16.20
C ARG A 8 -3.91 -19.48 -14.89
N TYR A 9 -4.04 -18.69 -13.83
CA TYR A 9 -4.53 -19.14 -12.53
C TYR A 9 -5.87 -18.45 -12.26
N ALA A 10 -6.88 -19.19 -11.83
CA ALA A 10 -8.17 -18.63 -11.44
C ALA A 10 -8.14 -18.24 -9.95
N VAL A 11 -8.72 -17.08 -9.61
CA VAL A 11 -8.90 -16.66 -8.22
C VAL A 11 -10.19 -17.28 -7.71
N VAL A 12 -10.10 -18.11 -6.66
CA VAL A 12 -11.26 -18.83 -6.10
C VAL A 12 -11.77 -18.23 -4.79
N ASP A 13 -10.92 -17.54 -4.03
CA ASP A 13 -11.31 -16.87 -2.78
C ASP A 13 -10.39 -15.66 -2.55
N SER A 14 -10.96 -14.57 -2.00
CA SER A 14 -10.24 -13.33 -1.72
C SER A 14 -10.64 -12.81 -0.36
N ARG A 15 -9.64 -12.57 0.51
CA ARG A 15 -9.87 -12.00 1.85
C ARG A 15 -8.85 -10.91 2.12
N LYS A 16 -9.29 -9.81 2.73
CA LYS A 16 -8.38 -8.81 3.30
C LYS A 16 -7.71 -9.41 4.53
N ASN A 17 -6.43 -9.10 4.73
CA ASN A 17 -5.73 -9.41 5.96
C ASN A 17 -6.33 -8.61 7.12
N VAL A 18 -6.14 -9.08 8.35
CA VAL A 18 -6.66 -8.44 9.57
C VAL A 18 -6.16 -6.99 9.71
N GLU A 19 -4.91 -6.75 9.31
CA GLU A 19 -4.29 -5.42 9.32
C GLU A 19 -4.65 -4.55 8.10
N GLY A 20 -5.39 -5.10 7.13
CA GLY A 20 -5.81 -4.38 5.92
C GLY A 20 -4.69 -4.06 4.91
N ASP A 21 -3.45 -4.44 5.22
CA ASP A 21 -2.22 -4.17 4.46
C ASP A 21 -2.04 -5.07 3.23
N ALA A 22 -2.73 -6.21 3.23
CA ALA A 22 -2.57 -7.26 2.24
C ALA A 22 -3.90 -7.91 1.88
N ILE A 23 -4.01 -8.40 0.65
CA ILE A 23 -5.09 -9.27 0.21
C ILE A 23 -4.54 -10.68 0.04
N ARG A 24 -5.09 -11.62 0.82
CA ARG A 24 -4.85 -13.05 0.64
C ARG A 24 -5.75 -13.56 -0.46
N ARG A 25 -5.16 -14.09 -1.53
CA ARG A 25 -5.89 -14.75 -2.65
C ARG A 25 -5.61 -16.24 -2.63
N ARG A 26 -6.66 -17.06 -2.66
CA ARG A 26 -6.53 -18.48 -2.98
C ARG A 26 -6.65 -18.63 -4.49
N ARG A 27 -5.64 -19.23 -5.12
CA ARG A 27 -5.58 -19.44 -6.56
C ARG A 27 -5.58 -20.92 -6.88
N GLU A 28 -6.15 -21.28 -8.03
CA GLU A 28 -6.18 -22.63 -8.57
C GLU A 28 -5.52 -22.65 -9.96
N CYS A 29 -4.63 -23.62 -10.18
CA CYS A 29 -3.99 -23.83 -11.47
C CYS A 29 -4.93 -24.55 -12.44
N SER A 30 -5.24 -23.92 -13.57
CA SER A 30 -6.14 -24.51 -14.58
C SER A 30 -5.57 -25.75 -15.28
N ALA A 31 -4.27 -26.01 -15.17
CA ALA A 31 -3.61 -27.15 -15.82
C ALA A 31 -3.48 -28.38 -14.92
N CYS A 32 -3.50 -28.22 -13.60
CA CYS A 32 -3.25 -29.32 -12.66
C CYS A 32 -4.15 -29.29 -11.41
N ASN A 33 -5.12 -28.39 -11.35
CA ASN A 33 -6.09 -28.19 -10.26
C ASN A 33 -5.47 -28.03 -8.86
N THR A 34 -4.16 -27.76 -8.79
CA THR A 34 -3.47 -27.52 -7.53
C THR A 34 -3.82 -26.13 -7.00
N ARG A 35 -4.09 -26.07 -5.70
CA ARG A 35 -4.46 -24.84 -4.98
C ARG A 35 -3.28 -24.28 -4.21
N PHE A 36 -3.13 -22.95 -4.23
CA PHE A 36 -2.09 -22.25 -3.50
C PHE A 36 -2.58 -20.88 -3.02
N THR A 37 -1.87 -20.29 -2.05
CA THR A 37 -2.19 -18.97 -1.48
C THR A 37 -1.15 -17.96 -1.94
N THR A 38 -1.59 -16.79 -2.40
CA THR A 38 -0.72 -15.64 -2.66
C THR A 38 -1.14 -14.47 -1.79
N TYR A 39 -0.17 -13.64 -1.42
CA TYR A 39 -0.39 -12.39 -0.69
C TYR A 39 -0.08 -11.24 -1.63
N GLU A 40 -1.07 -10.40 -1.89
CA GLU A 40 -0.91 -9.16 -2.66
C GLU A 40 -0.83 -8.02 -1.66
N LYS A 41 0.31 -7.34 -1.59
CA LYS A 41 0.50 -6.13 -0.78
C LYS A 41 0.47 -4.91 -1.69
N SER A 42 -0.27 -3.88 -1.29
CA SER A 42 -0.19 -2.57 -1.94
C SER A 42 0.91 -1.77 -1.28
N GLU A 43 2.10 -1.74 -1.88
CA GLU A 43 3.15 -0.79 -1.52
C GLU A 43 2.84 0.52 -2.25
N ILE A 44 2.13 1.43 -1.55
CA ILE A 44 1.86 2.77 -2.09
C ILE A 44 2.98 3.67 -1.60
N GLU A 45 3.95 3.95 -2.48
CA GLU A 45 4.91 5.02 -2.29
C GLU A 45 4.29 6.35 -2.72
N LEU A 46 4.04 7.24 -1.76
CA LEU A 46 3.54 8.58 -2.04
C LEU A 46 4.73 9.51 -2.29
N ILE A 47 4.74 10.18 -3.45
CA ILE A 47 5.78 11.14 -3.82
C ILE A 47 5.15 12.54 -3.93
N VAL A 48 5.78 13.53 -3.32
CA VAL A 48 5.36 14.94 -3.35
C VAL A 48 6.25 15.71 -4.31
N LYS A 49 5.65 16.38 -5.29
CA LYS A 49 6.32 17.42 -6.09
C LYS A 49 6.25 18.75 -5.34
N LYS A 50 7.39 19.24 -4.85
CA LYS A 50 7.50 20.51 -4.14
C LYS A 50 7.46 21.69 -5.12
N ARG A 51 7.18 22.90 -4.62
CA ARG A 51 7.06 24.13 -5.45
C ARG A 51 8.35 24.47 -6.21
N ASN A 52 9.51 24.09 -5.67
CA ASN A 52 10.81 24.24 -6.34
C ASN A 52 11.05 23.19 -7.45
N GLY A 53 10.11 22.28 -7.69
CA GLY A 53 10.19 21.24 -8.71
C GLY A 53 10.79 19.92 -8.22
N ASN A 54 11.33 19.86 -7.01
CA ASN A 54 11.93 18.64 -6.47
C ASN A 54 10.85 17.61 -6.09
N PHE A 55 11.20 16.34 -6.25
CA PHE A 55 10.40 15.22 -5.76
C PHE A 55 10.99 14.71 -4.45
N GLU A 56 10.13 14.47 -3.47
CA GLU A 56 10.50 13.81 -2.23
C GLU A 56 9.43 12.79 -1.85
N GLU A 57 9.81 11.77 -1.09
CA GLU A 57 8.84 10.89 -0.44
C GLU A 57 7.95 11.69 0.51
N PHE A 58 6.67 11.36 0.50
CA PHE A 58 5.70 11.92 1.43
C PHE A 58 6.02 11.49 2.85
N GLN A 59 6.24 12.47 3.73
CA GLN A 59 6.42 12.26 5.15
C GLN A 59 5.33 13.03 5.90
N TYR A 60 4.55 12.31 6.72
CA TYR A 60 3.41 12.89 7.45
C TYR A 60 3.87 13.99 8.42
N GLU A 61 5.03 13.83 9.03
CA GLU A 61 5.64 14.77 9.97
C GLU A 61 5.90 16.12 9.30
N LYS A 62 6.45 16.11 8.07
CA LYS A 62 6.71 17.33 7.30
C LYS A 62 5.42 18.06 6.95
N LEU A 63 4.35 17.33 6.63
CA LEU A 63 3.04 17.93 6.37
C LEU A 63 2.52 18.62 7.63
N PHE A 64 2.53 17.91 8.76
CA PHE A 64 2.04 18.42 10.03
C PHE A 64 2.81 19.67 10.47
N SER A 65 4.14 19.62 10.47
CA SER A 65 4.98 20.80 10.78
C SER A 65 4.76 21.95 9.80
N GLY A 66 4.54 21.67 8.51
CA GLY A 66 4.22 22.70 7.52
C GLY A 66 2.90 23.41 7.82
N VAL A 67 1.88 22.65 8.27
CA VAL A 67 0.59 23.19 8.69
C VAL A 67 0.73 23.98 10.00
N GLU A 68 1.40 23.45 11.02
CA GLU A 68 1.64 24.16 12.29
C GLU A 68 2.36 25.49 12.08
N ASN A 69 3.39 25.51 11.23
CA ASN A 69 4.10 26.74 10.87
C ASN A 69 3.17 27.75 10.18
N ALA A 70 2.26 27.29 9.32
CA ALA A 70 1.30 28.16 8.64
C ALA A 70 0.24 28.75 9.61
N PHE A 71 -0.11 28.02 10.67
CA PHE A 71 -1.04 28.46 11.71
C PHE A 71 -0.35 29.23 12.87
N GLY A 72 0.92 29.60 12.72
CA GLY A 72 1.62 30.46 13.69
C GLY A 72 2.15 29.73 14.92
N GLY A 73 2.46 28.44 14.82
CA GLY A 73 3.05 27.65 15.91
C GLY A 73 2.08 27.30 17.03
N GLN A 74 0.76 27.42 16.79
CA GLN A 74 -0.24 26.92 17.71
C GLN A 74 -0.28 25.39 17.63
N GLU A 75 -0.15 24.69 18.77
CA GLU A 75 -0.35 23.24 18.81
C GLU A 75 -1.73 22.90 18.25
N LEU A 76 -1.76 22.15 17.15
CA LEU A 76 -2.98 21.55 16.63
C LEU A 76 -3.37 20.41 17.57
N ARG A 77 -4.05 20.75 18.67
CA ARG A 77 -4.58 19.76 19.62
C ARG A 77 -5.38 18.71 18.84
N LYS A 78 -4.89 17.46 18.83
CA LYS A 78 -5.68 16.31 18.40
C LYS A 78 -6.93 16.28 19.29
N LYS A 79 -8.10 16.61 18.72
CA LYS A 79 -9.36 16.19 19.34
C LYS A 79 -9.42 14.67 19.18
N ASN A 80 -9.42 13.98 20.32
CA ASN A 80 -9.72 12.55 20.42
C ASN A 80 -11.04 12.21 19.74
#